data_AF-A0A6J4S3E6-F1
#
_entry.id   AF-A0A6J4S3E6-F1
#
_cell.length_a   1.000
_cell.length_b   1.000
_cell.length_c   1.000
_cell.angle_alpha   90.00
_cell.angle_beta   90.00
_cell.angle_gamma   90.00
#
_symmetry.space_group_name_H-M   'P 1'
#
loop_
_entity.id
_entity.type
_entity.pdbx_description
1 polymer ?
#
loop_
_entity_poly.entity_id
_entity_poly.type
_entity_poly.pdbx_seq_one_letter_code
_entity_poly.pdbx_strand_id
1 'polypeptide(L)'
;MRGRLTLACVVVAIGVFLVGGVALAGSFRGTDGPDEISGTKRADTIRGLGGNDRLSGGGGADEIYGNGGSDKINGNNGDDRIMAVDGRRDTIYCGSGTKDFVYADPDPNGPNTLDVVYRGCETVKIIR
;
A
#
# COMPACT_ATOMS: atom_id res chain seq x y z
N MET A 1 -42.47 18.56 34.48
CA MET A 1 -41.47 17.47 34.45
C MET A 1 -41.68 16.67 33.18
N ARG A 2 -40.67 16.61 32.29
CA ARG A 2 -40.53 15.84 31.03
C ARG A 2 -39.67 16.70 30.09
N GLY A 3 -38.51 16.36 29.58
CA GLY A 3 -37.54 15.28 29.71
C GLY A 3 -36.44 15.64 28.70
N ARG A 4 -35.19 15.78 29.14
CA ARG A 4 -34.05 16.15 28.27
C ARG A 4 -33.77 15.01 27.30
N LEU A 5 -33.92 15.23 25.99
CA LEU A 5 -33.33 14.36 24.97
C LEU A 5 -31.88 14.79 24.76
N THR A 6 -30.95 14.03 25.33
CA THR A 6 -29.53 14.15 25.02
C THR A 6 -29.29 13.53 23.65
N LEU A 7 -28.92 14.36 22.67
CA LEU A 7 -28.58 13.93 21.31
C LEU A 7 -27.20 13.26 21.32
N ALA A 8 -27.11 12.02 21.78
CA ALA A 8 -25.94 11.18 21.53
C ALA A 8 -26.02 10.74 20.07
N CYS A 9 -25.37 11.49 19.18
CA CYS A 9 -25.19 11.09 17.79
C CYS A 9 -24.23 9.90 17.79
N VAL A 10 -24.78 8.70 17.92
CA VAL A 10 -24.07 7.45 17.67
C VAL A 10 -23.73 7.47 16.18
N VAL A 11 -22.52 7.90 15.85
CA VAL A 11 -21.96 7.61 14.53
C VAL A 11 -21.65 6.12 14.54
N VAL A 12 -22.67 5.32 14.22
CA VAL A 12 -22.46 3.95 13.78
C VAL A 12 -21.76 4.10 12.43
N ALA A 13 -20.44 4.03 12.42
CA ALA A 13 -19.72 3.72 11.20
C ALA A 13 -20.19 2.31 10.80
N ILE A 14 -21.20 2.26 9.95
CA ILE A 14 -21.60 1.06 9.24
C ILE A 14 -20.42 0.77 8.30
N GLY A 15 -19.44 0.02 8.82
CA GLY A 15 -18.48 -0.67 7.98
C GLY A 15 -19.29 -1.59 7.09
N VAL A 16 -19.50 -1.16 5.84
CA VAL A 16 -20.25 -1.90 4.85
C VAL A 16 -19.58 -3.26 4.70
N PHE A 17 -20.24 -4.31 5.19
CA PHE A 17 -19.85 -5.68 4.94
C PHE A 17 -20.25 -6.01 3.50
N LEU A 18 -19.36 -5.74 2.54
CA LEU A 18 -19.59 -6.12 1.16
C LEU A 18 -19.61 -7.65 1.08
N VAL A 19 -20.79 -8.17 0.78
CA VAL A 19 -21.07 -9.53 0.34
C VAL A 19 -19.92 -9.98 -0.56
N GLY A 20 -19.35 -11.16 -0.27
CA GLY A 20 -18.26 -11.75 -1.03
C GLY A 20 -18.60 -11.82 -2.51
N GLY A 21 -18.31 -10.74 -3.24
CA GLY A 21 -18.17 -10.75 -4.67
C GLY A 21 -17.02 -11.69 -4.95
N VAL A 22 -17.18 -12.53 -5.97
CA VAL A 22 -16.07 -13.20 -6.63
C VAL A 22 -14.95 -12.17 -6.81
N ALA A 23 -13.93 -12.21 -5.94
CA ALA A 23 -12.87 -11.22 -5.94
C ALA A 23 -12.16 -11.38 -7.26
N LEU A 24 -12.42 -10.48 -8.20
CA LEU A 24 -11.59 -10.29 -9.37
C LEU A 24 -10.35 -9.53 -8.93
N ALA A 25 -9.32 -9.50 -9.78
CA ALA A 25 -8.23 -8.54 -9.65
C ALA A 25 -8.81 -7.16 -9.35
N GLY A 26 -8.45 -6.60 -8.19
CA GLY A 26 -8.89 -5.32 -7.68
C GLY A 26 -8.04 -4.19 -8.23
N SER A 27 -8.68 -3.06 -8.50
CA SER A 27 -7.98 -1.80 -8.78
C SER A 27 -8.30 -0.83 -7.65
N PHE A 28 -7.29 -0.54 -6.85
CA PHE A 28 -7.38 0.35 -5.70
C PHE A 28 -6.64 1.65 -5.97
N ARG A 29 -7.28 2.76 -5.60
CA ARG A 29 -6.75 4.09 -5.80
C ARG A 29 -7.03 4.92 -4.54
N GLY A 30 -5.97 5.45 -3.95
CA GLY A 30 -6.03 6.39 -2.85
C GLY A 30 -6.37 7.81 -3.30
N THR A 31 -5.92 8.76 -2.51
CA THR A 31 -6.22 10.19 -2.56
C THR A 31 -4.92 10.99 -2.49
N ASP A 32 -5.00 12.32 -2.41
CA ASP A 32 -3.81 13.15 -2.18
C ASP A 32 -3.43 13.24 -0.68
N GLY A 33 -4.14 12.52 0.19
CA GLY A 33 -3.89 12.45 1.63
C GLY A 33 -3.60 11.03 2.11
N PRO A 34 -3.26 10.86 3.40
CA PRO A 34 -2.86 9.55 3.92
C PRO A 34 -3.97 8.50 3.83
N ASP A 35 -3.68 7.39 3.17
CA ASP A 35 -4.62 6.29 2.96
C ASP A 35 -4.14 4.97 3.60
N GLU A 36 -5.11 4.09 3.89
CA GLU A 36 -4.86 2.70 4.26
C GLU A 36 -5.59 1.79 3.28
N ILE A 37 -4.81 1.14 2.41
CA ILE A 37 -5.33 0.32 1.31
C ILE A 37 -4.84 -1.11 1.49
N SER A 38 -5.79 -2.05 1.49
CA SER A 38 -5.51 -3.49 1.47
C SER A 38 -6.15 -4.10 0.24
N GLY A 39 -5.34 -4.78 -0.56
CA GLY A 39 -5.78 -5.62 -1.66
C GLY A 39 -6.43 -6.91 -1.17
N THR A 40 -6.49 -7.87 -2.07
CA THR A 40 -7.27 -9.09 -2.00
C THR A 40 -6.34 -10.30 -1.93
N LYS A 41 -6.83 -11.49 -2.29
CA LYS A 41 -6.00 -12.70 -2.42
C LYS A 41 -5.63 -12.96 -3.89
N ARG A 42 -5.83 -11.98 -4.76
CA ARG A 42 -5.55 -12.04 -6.19
C ARG A 42 -4.61 -10.91 -6.58
N ALA A 43 -4.02 -11.06 -7.76
CA ALA A 43 -3.26 -10.02 -8.43
C ALA A 43 -4.06 -8.73 -8.55
N ASP A 44 -3.64 -7.70 -7.83
CA ASP A 44 -4.28 -6.40 -7.74
C ASP A 44 -3.39 -5.29 -8.29
N THR A 45 -3.98 -4.13 -8.55
CA THR A 45 -3.25 -2.90 -8.82
C THR A 45 -3.61 -1.86 -7.77
N ILE A 46 -2.62 -1.41 -7.00
CA ILE A 46 -2.79 -0.46 -5.90
C ILE A 46 -2.01 0.81 -6.21
N ARG A 47 -2.65 1.98 -6.09
CA ARG A 47 -2.03 3.30 -6.25
C ARG A 47 -2.31 4.16 -5.02
N GLY A 48 -1.29 4.51 -4.25
CA GLY A 48 -1.38 5.41 -3.08
C GLY A 48 -1.74 6.84 -3.48
N LEU A 49 -0.95 7.39 -4.42
CA LEU A 49 -1.04 8.73 -5.01
C LEU A 49 -0.27 9.79 -4.22
N GLY A 50 -0.89 10.48 -3.28
CA GLY A 50 -0.23 11.52 -2.51
C GLY A 50 -0.50 11.31 -1.03
N GLY A 51 0.47 11.62 -0.17
CA GLY A 51 0.31 11.42 1.26
C GLY A 51 1.13 10.23 1.74
N ASN A 52 1.16 10.01 3.06
CA ASN A 52 1.97 8.94 3.65
C ASN A 52 1.09 7.72 3.87
N ASP A 53 1.16 6.76 2.96
CA ASP A 53 0.20 5.69 2.85
C ASP A 53 0.63 4.40 3.56
N ARG A 54 -0.36 3.55 3.84
CA ARG A 54 -0.16 2.15 4.22
C ARG A 54 -0.78 1.28 3.13
N LEU A 55 0.06 0.67 2.31
CA LEU A 55 -0.35 -0.13 1.15
C LEU A 55 -0.02 -1.60 1.40
N SER A 56 -0.99 -2.48 1.19
CA SER A 56 -0.85 -3.93 1.35
C SER A 56 -1.40 -4.64 0.12
N GLY A 57 -0.56 -5.37 -0.62
CA GLY A 57 -0.94 -6.17 -1.80
C GLY A 57 -1.89 -7.30 -1.43
N GLY A 58 -1.43 -8.17 -0.54
CA GLY A 58 -2.25 -9.22 0.07
C GLY A 58 -1.83 -10.59 -0.42
N GLY A 59 -2.55 -11.17 -1.37
CA GLY A 59 -2.14 -12.42 -2.00
C GLY A 59 -2.20 -12.29 -3.52
N GLY A 60 -1.37 -13.02 -4.23
CA GLY A 60 -1.30 -12.91 -5.69
C GLY A 60 -0.18 -11.97 -6.13
N ALA A 61 0.05 -11.87 -7.44
CA ALA A 61 1.12 -11.03 -7.98
C ALA A 61 0.60 -9.60 -8.16
N ASP A 62 0.98 -8.70 -7.26
CA ASP A 62 0.41 -7.36 -7.18
C ASP A 62 1.28 -6.30 -7.88
N GLU A 63 0.65 -5.26 -8.41
CA GLU A 63 1.32 -4.03 -8.83
C GLU A 63 1.02 -2.91 -7.83
N ILE A 64 2.03 -2.48 -7.07
CA ILE A 64 1.87 -1.47 -6.03
C ILE A 64 2.69 -0.22 -6.37
N TYR A 65 2.01 0.92 -6.43
CA TYR A 65 2.60 2.24 -6.68
C TYR A 65 2.39 3.11 -5.44
N GLY A 66 3.45 3.37 -4.67
CA GLY A 66 3.40 4.35 -3.56
C GLY A 66 3.03 5.73 -4.08
N ASN A 67 3.83 6.19 -5.05
CA ASN A 67 3.82 7.56 -5.55
C ASN A 67 4.22 8.52 -4.40
N GLY A 68 3.61 9.69 -4.30
CA GLY A 68 4.13 10.80 -3.51
C GLY A 68 3.91 10.63 -2.00
N GLY A 69 4.98 10.63 -1.22
CA GLY A 69 4.92 10.61 0.23
C GLY A 69 5.89 9.61 0.84
N SER A 70 5.88 9.48 2.16
CA SER A 70 6.67 8.44 2.83
C SER A 70 5.75 7.29 3.21
N ASP A 71 5.78 6.25 2.40
CA ASP A 71 4.85 5.15 2.43
C ASP A 71 5.37 3.94 3.20
N LYS A 72 4.43 3.12 3.66
CA LYS A 72 4.69 1.77 4.14
C LYS A 72 4.02 0.80 3.18
N ILE A 73 4.85 0.08 2.43
CA ILE A 73 4.41 -0.83 1.38
C ILE A 73 4.70 -2.27 1.80
N ASN A 74 3.68 -3.12 1.73
CA ASN A 74 3.79 -4.55 1.97
C ASN A 74 3.23 -5.34 0.78
N GLY A 75 4.07 -6.06 0.05
CA GLY A 75 3.63 -6.96 -1.03
C GLY A 75 2.79 -8.12 -0.48
N ASN A 76 3.29 -8.73 0.59
CA ASN A 76 2.77 -9.94 1.23
C ASN A 76 3.04 -11.19 0.38
N ASN A 77 2.01 -11.94 -0.03
CA ASN A 77 2.21 -13.24 -0.66
C ASN A 77 2.08 -13.12 -2.18
N GLY A 78 3.13 -13.41 -2.93
CA GLY A 78 3.08 -13.39 -4.38
C GLY A 78 4.40 -12.98 -4.98
N ASP A 79 4.44 -12.89 -6.30
CA ASP A 79 5.58 -12.30 -7.01
C ASP A 79 5.15 -10.86 -7.37
N ASP A 80 5.58 -9.89 -6.57
CA ASP A 80 5.04 -8.53 -6.58
C ASP A 80 5.92 -7.55 -7.37
N ARG A 81 5.30 -6.49 -7.88
CA ARG A 81 5.99 -5.36 -8.50
C ARG A 81 5.67 -4.08 -7.73
N ILE A 82 6.69 -3.53 -7.07
CA ILE A 82 6.58 -2.35 -6.22
C ILE A 82 7.33 -1.18 -6.84
N MET A 83 6.66 -0.02 -6.95
CA MET A 83 7.22 1.21 -7.48
C MET A 83 7.13 2.34 -6.44
N ALA A 84 8.31 2.71 -5.94
CA ALA A 84 8.57 3.71 -4.91
C ALA A 84 9.67 4.64 -5.45
N VAL A 85 9.31 5.45 -6.45
CA VAL A 85 10.25 6.35 -7.15
C VAL A 85 9.72 7.78 -7.20
N ASP A 86 9.52 8.37 -6.03
CA ASP A 86 8.93 9.69 -5.84
C ASP A 86 9.91 10.69 -5.18
N GLY A 87 11.11 10.23 -4.85
CA GLY A 87 12.16 10.98 -4.18
C GLY A 87 11.96 11.10 -2.67
N ARG A 88 11.03 10.33 -2.08
CA ARG A 88 10.82 10.26 -0.64
C ARG A 88 11.39 8.97 -0.10
N ARG A 89 11.32 8.84 1.22
CA ARG A 89 11.80 7.64 1.90
C ARG A 89 10.61 6.75 2.20
N ASP A 90 10.57 5.62 1.52
CA ASP A 90 9.59 4.57 1.76
C ASP A 90 10.14 3.44 2.61
N THR A 91 9.22 2.67 3.18
CA THR A 91 9.51 1.43 3.88
C THR A 91 8.82 0.29 3.17
N ILE A 92 9.60 -0.64 2.62
CA ILE A 92 9.10 -1.69 1.71
C ILE A 92 9.39 -3.06 2.29
N TYR A 93 8.34 -3.86 2.45
CA TYR A 93 8.39 -5.29 2.78
C TYR A 93 7.82 -6.06 1.59
N CYS A 94 8.63 -6.78 0.83
CA CYS A 94 8.07 -7.54 -0.30
C CYS A 94 7.25 -8.74 0.18
N GLY A 95 7.68 -9.39 1.26
CA GLY A 95 6.94 -10.48 1.87
C GLY A 95 7.45 -11.83 1.39
N SER A 96 6.55 -12.75 1.10
CA SER A 96 6.89 -14.06 0.56
C SER A 96 6.57 -14.10 -0.92
N GLY A 97 7.60 -14.28 -1.72
CA GLY A 97 7.53 -14.47 -3.15
C GLY A 97 8.73 -15.27 -3.57
N THR A 98 8.89 -15.45 -4.86
CA THR A 98 10.19 -15.86 -5.42
C THR A 98 10.74 -14.84 -6.39
N LYS A 99 9.94 -13.84 -6.78
CA LYS A 99 10.27 -12.87 -7.83
C LYS A 99 9.62 -11.51 -7.58
N ASP A 100 9.95 -10.91 -6.45
CA ASP A 100 9.59 -9.55 -6.15
C ASP A 100 10.54 -8.57 -6.83
N PHE A 101 9.96 -7.55 -7.48
CA PHE A 101 10.66 -6.49 -8.18
C PHE A 101 10.33 -5.13 -7.57
N VAL A 102 11.31 -4.53 -6.91
CA VAL A 102 11.20 -3.18 -6.33
C VAL A 102 11.96 -2.19 -7.22
N TYR A 103 11.27 -1.12 -7.61
CA TYR A 103 11.87 0.09 -8.17
C TYR A 103 11.94 1.10 -7.04
N ALA A 104 13.16 1.42 -6.62
CA ALA A 104 13.45 2.27 -5.47
C ALA A 104 14.31 3.47 -5.87
N ASP A 105 14.21 4.53 -5.07
CA ASP A 105 14.96 5.76 -5.28
C ASP A 105 16.43 5.62 -4.87
N PRO A 106 17.35 6.35 -5.53
CA PRO A 106 18.75 6.40 -5.16
C PRO A 106 18.94 7.25 -3.90
N ASP A 107 19.80 6.80 -3.00
CA ASP A 107 20.28 7.63 -1.89
C ASP A 107 21.08 8.81 -2.46
N PRO A 108 20.68 10.08 -2.20
CA PRO A 108 21.42 11.24 -2.69
C PRO A 108 22.86 11.33 -2.16
N ASN A 109 23.18 10.61 -1.09
CA ASN A 109 24.49 10.63 -0.44
C ASN A 109 25.31 9.35 -0.68
N GLY A 110 24.84 8.39 -1.47
CA GLY A 110 25.49 7.09 -1.53
C GLY A 110 25.06 6.18 -2.67
N PRO A 111 25.69 5.00 -2.80
CA PRO A 111 25.36 4.04 -3.85
C PRO A 111 24.10 3.21 -3.54
N ASN A 112 23.41 3.45 -2.42
CA ASN A 112 22.31 2.64 -1.92
C ASN A 112 20.93 3.22 -2.31
N THR A 113 19.86 2.60 -1.82
CA THR A 113 18.50 3.14 -1.93
C THR A 113 18.25 4.23 -0.88
N LEU A 114 17.48 5.26 -1.22
CA LEU A 114 16.90 6.18 -0.23
C LEU A 114 15.86 5.46 0.64
N ASP A 115 15.17 4.49 0.03
CA ASP A 115 14.15 3.64 0.65
C ASP A 115 14.74 2.57 1.56
N VAL A 116 13.98 2.21 2.57
CA VAL A 116 14.28 1.09 3.45
C VAL A 116 13.58 -0.16 2.91
N VAL A 117 14.31 -0.97 2.16
CA VAL A 117 13.81 -2.22 1.58
C VAL A 117 14.22 -3.40 2.45
N TYR A 118 13.22 -4.13 2.97
CA TYR A 118 13.41 -5.29 3.85
C TYR A 118 13.50 -6.61 3.06
N ARG A 119 13.73 -7.71 3.78
CA ARG A 119 13.91 -9.05 3.22
C ARG A 119 12.69 -9.52 2.43
N GLY A 120 12.92 -10.48 1.55
CA GLY A 120 11.90 -11.00 0.64
C GLY A 120 11.94 -10.33 -0.73
N CYS A 121 12.55 -9.15 -0.85
CA CYS A 121 12.71 -8.52 -2.15
C CYS A 121 13.84 -9.18 -2.95
N GLU A 122 13.51 -10.03 -3.93
CA GLU A 122 14.54 -10.73 -4.71
C GLU A 122 15.28 -9.80 -5.67
N THR A 123 14.59 -8.83 -6.27
CA THR A 123 15.20 -7.86 -7.17
C THR A 123 14.88 -6.44 -6.74
N VAL A 124 15.92 -5.66 -6.44
CA VAL A 124 15.81 -4.22 -6.16
C VAL A 124 16.57 -3.46 -7.24
N LYS A 125 15.86 -2.60 -7.97
CA LYS A 125 16.41 -1.75 -9.02
C LYS A 125 16.34 -0.29 -8.59
N ILE A 126 17.52 0.32 -8.52
CA ILE A 126 17.66 1.75 -8.27
C ILE A 126 17.45 2.50 -9.59
N ILE A 127 16.53 3.45 -9.62
CA ILE A 127 16.25 4.26 -10.81
C ILE A 127 16.90 5.64 -10.63
N ARG A 128 17.84 5.97 -11.52
CA ARG A 128 18.57 7.25 -11.51
C ARG A 128 17.99 8.24 -12.50
#